data_AF-A0AA37D1X8-F1
#
_entry.id   AF-A0AA37D1X8-F1
#
_cell.length_a   1.000
_cell.length_b   1.000
_cell.length_c   1.000
_cell.angle_alpha   90.00
_cell.angle_beta   90.00
_cell.angle_gamma   90.00
#
_symmetry.space_group_name_H-M   'P 1'
#
loop_
_entity.id
_entity.type
_entity.pdbx_description
1 polymer ?
#
loop_
_entity_poly.entity_id
_entity_poly.type
_entity_poly.pdbx_seq_one_letter_code
_entity_poly.pdbx_strand_id
1 'polypeptide(L)'
;MDTYSEIINEFNSTFSTNASLCEDLKVGWDLGDCRSFALYQLVEDQRSAPFGTVLYHHIGSYNIGEVYEAEGTAGFSFSSRLDSIEKFFPLSSNKATRNLEIGYRSPWLGGSCAFSSIPFKRWWVDSFKTLCANAPAQAELVGSFLTREIEVLAEKARKNNDKSGSVYKRFVERFEYLSLRVNQEFLDSTSYILHPELFFNIVSNNLVSLNEQEKRELMNKARRDSHFDDPLKKWW
;
A
#
# COMPACT_ATOMS: atom_id res chain seq x y z
N MET A 1 -9.98 2.63 -19.13
CA MET A 1 -9.27 3.71 -19.84
C MET A 1 -8.34 4.37 -18.83
N ASP A 2 -7.11 4.69 -19.23
CA ASP A 2 -6.06 5.19 -18.32
C ASP A 2 -6.37 6.65 -17.98
N THR A 3 -6.84 6.95 -16.77
CA THR A 3 -7.32 8.28 -16.31
C THR A 3 -6.33 9.41 -16.62
N TYR A 4 -5.03 9.11 -16.62
CA TYR A 4 -3.98 10.08 -16.97
C TYR A 4 -4.00 10.54 -18.43
N SER A 5 -4.40 9.68 -19.36
CA SER A 5 -4.45 10.05 -20.79
C SER A 5 -5.60 11.04 -21.07
N GLU A 6 -6.71 10.90 -20.37
CA GLU A 6 -7.85 11.80 -20.46
C GLU A 6 -7.48 13.20 -19.94
N ILE A 7 -6.85 13.26 -18.75
CA ILE A 7 -6.34 14.52 -18.16
C ILE A 7 -5.37 15.23 -19.12
N ILE A 8 -4.42 14.49 -19.71
CA ILE A 8 -3.45 15.06 -20.68
C ILE A 8 -4.15 15.62 -21.92
N ASN A 9 -5.08 14.85 -22.50
CA ASN A 9 -5.77 15.27 -23.73
C ASN A 9 -6.63 16.51 -23.50
N GLU A 10 -7.35 16.58 -22.38
CA GLU A 10 -8.16 17.72 -22.01
C GLU A 10 -7.31 18.96 -21.73
N PHE A 11 -6.20 18.80 -21.01
CA PHE A 11 -5.25 19.90 -20.76
C PHE A 11 -4.66 20.45 -22.07
N ASN A 12 -4.20 19.57 -22.95
CA ASN A 12 -3.62 19.94 -24.24
C ASN A 12 -4.64 20.67 -25.12
N SER A 13 -5.89 20.19 -25.15
CA SER A 13 -6.98 20.83 -25.90
C SER A 13 -7.34 22.20 -25.32
N THR A 14 -7.33 22.34 -24.00
CA THR A 14 -7.74 23.57 -23.31
C THR A 14 -6.71 24.69 -23.47
N PHE A 15 -5.42 24.36 -23.32
CA PHE A 15 -4.34 25.36 -23.32
C PHE A 15 -3.51 25.38 -24.60
N SER A 16 -3.84 24.56 -25.60
CA SER A 16 -3.05 24.40 -26.84
C SER A 16 -1.58 24.04 -26.54
N THR A 17 -1.38 23.07 -25.65
CA THR A 17 -0.06 22.58 -25.21
C THR A 17 0.20 21.15 -25.69
N ASN A 18 1.39 20.63 -25.39
CA ASN A 18 1.87 19.29 -25.73
C ASN A 18 2.41 18.57 -24.49
N ALA A 19 1.64 18.60 -23.39
CA ALA A 19 1.87 17.72 -22.26
C ALA A 19 1.88 16.27 -22.74
N SER A 20 2.85 15.50 -22.26
CA SER A 20 3.04 14.09 -22.60
C SER A 20 3.19 13.20 -21.37
N LEU A 21 3.22 13.81 -20.18
CA LEU A 21 3.33 13.10 -18.92
C LEU A 21 2.44 13.78 -17.86
N CYS A 22 1.76 12.96 -17.07
CA CYS A 22 0.91 13.36 -15.96
C CYS A 22 1.34 12.55 -14.74
N GLU A 23 1.59 13.23 -13.62
CA GLU A 23 2.05 12.63 -12.38
C GLU A 23 1.08 13.00 -11.25
N ASP A 24 0.59 11.99 -10.53
CA ASP A 24 -0.15 12.18 -9.27
C ASP A 24 0.84 12.58 -8.18
N LEU A 25 0.71 13.81 -7.67
CA LEU A 25 1.63 14.37 -6.68
C LEU A 25 1.43 13.79 -5.28
N LYS A 26 0.38 12.98 -5.06
CA LYS A 26 -0.01 12.40 -3.76
C LYS A 26 -0.19 13.43 -2.62
N VAL A 27 -0.16 14.74 -2.92
CA VAL A 27 -0.33 15.84 -1.96
C VAL A 27 -1.67 15.77 -1.23
N GLY A 28 -2.67 15.14 -1.84
CA GLY A 28 -4.01 14.99 -1.28
C GLY A 28 -4.18 13.88 -0.24
N TRP A 29 -3.18 13.03 0.02
CA TRP A 29 -3.32 11.94 1.00
C TRP A 29 -3.59 12.43 2.43
N ASP A 30 -3.14 13.65 2.75
CA ASP A 30 -3.39 14.33 4.03
C ASP A 30 -4.62 15.26 3.99
N LEU A 31 -5.24 15.44 2.82
CA LEU A 31 -6.38 16.34 2.57
C LEU A 31 -7.67 15.57 2.20
N GLY A 32 -7.75 14.27 2.50
CA GLY A 32 -8.92 13.43 2.21
C GLY A 32 -9.04 13.03 0.74
N ASP A 33 -10.25 13.10 0.18
CA ASP A 33 -10.55 12.74 -1.23
C ASP A 33 -9.98 13.74 -2.26
N CYS A 34 -9.13 14.68 -1.83
CA CYS A 34 -8.46 15.62 -2.72
C CYS A 34 -7.35 14.93 -3.53
N ARG A 35 -7.15 15.35 -4.77
CA ARG A 35 -6.01 14.91 -5.61
C ARG A 35 -5.43 16.07 -6.39
N SER A 36 -4.13 16.01 -6.60
CA SER A 36 -3.40 16.98 -7.42
C SER A 36 -2.51 16.23 -8.38
N PHE A 37 -2.60 16.60 -9.66
CA PHE A 37 -1.81 16.05 -10.75
C PHE A 37 -0.97 17.16 -11.35
N ALA A 38 0.29 16.88 -11.64
CA ALA A 38 1.14 17.79 -12.38
C ALA A 38 1.36 17.29 -13.82
N LEU A 39 1.41 18.24 -14.74
CA LEU A 39 1.48 18.02 -16.19
C LEU A 39 2.81 18.52 -16.74
N TYR A 40 3.38 17.71 -17.61
CA TYR A 40 4.77 17.82 -18.07
C TYR A 40 4.88 17.73 -19.58
N GLN A 41 5.70 18.61 -20.17
CA GLN A 41 6.09 18.61 -21.57
C GLN A 41 7.53 18.10 -21.70
N LEU A 42 7.79 17.22 -22.67
CA LEU A 42 9.14 16.73 -22.93
C LEU A 42 10.06 17.88 -23.38
N VAL A 43 11.25 18.01 -22.80
CA VAL A 43 12.27 18.99 -23.24
C VAL A 43 12.85 18.53 -24.59
N GLU A 44 12.97 19.43 -25.55
CA GLU A 44 13.56 19.10 -26.87
C GLU A 44 15.06 18.77 -26.77
N ASP A 45 15.82 19.54 -25.98
CA ASP A 45 17.25 19.32 -25.75
C ASP A 45 17.49 18.43 -24.52
N GLN A 46 17.84 17.17 -24.77
CA GLN A 46 18.16 16.18 -23.73
C GLN A 46 19.67 16.06 -23.45
N ARG A 47 20.52 16.90 -24.04
CA ARG A 47 21.99 16.77 -23.88
C ARG A 47 22.48 16.97 -22.45
N SER A 48 21.72 17.71 -21.65
CA SER A 48 21.99 17.93 -20.22
C SER A 48 21.37 16.85 -19.32
N ALA A 49 20.63 15.88 -19.88
CA ALA A 49 19.98 14.84 -19.11
C ALA A 49 21.02 13.92 -18.46
N PRO A 50 20.94 13.70 -17.13
CA PRO A 50 21.72 12.65 -16.47
C PRO A 50 21.46 11.28 -17.11
N PHE A 51 22.46 10.40 -17.08
CA PHE A 51 22.36 9.07 -17.67
C PHE A 51 21.14 8.30 -17.15
N GLY A 52 20.34 7.74 -18.08
CA GLY A 52 19.13 6.98 -17.75
C GLY A 52 17.90 7.82 -17.39
N THR A 53 17.94 9.14 -17.59
CA THR A 53 16.81 10.04 -17.34
C THR A 53 16.37 10.79 -18.60
N VAL A 54 15.16 11.35 -18.53
CA VAL A 54 14.55 12.20 -19.53
C VAL A 54 14.07 13.47 -18.84
N LEU A 55 14.31 14.62 -19.45
CA LEU A 55 13.96 15.92 -18.92
C LEU A 55 12.60 16.39 -19.43
N TYR A 56 11.80 16.95 -18.52
CA TYR A 56 10.48 17.51 -18.81
C TYR A 56 10.33 18.90 -18.21
N HIS A 57 9.64 19.81 -18.89
CA HIS A 57 9.14 21.06 -18.31
C HIS A 57 7.84 20.83 -17.58
N HIS A 58 7.72 21.34 -16.35
CA HIS A 58 6.41 21.50 -15.72
C HIS A 58 5.62 22.60 -16.45
N ILE A 59 4.41 22.29 -16.90
CA ILE A 59 3.58 23.22 -17.69
C ILE A 59 2.21 23.49 -17.09
N GLY A 60 1.83 22.78 -16.02
CA GLY A 60 0.58 23.03 -15.32
C GLY A 60 0.16 21.92 -14.39
N SER A 61 -1.01 22.07 -13.78
CA SER A 61 -1.57 21.13 -12.83
C SER A 61 -3.08 20.93 -13.03
N TYR A 62 -3.59 19.86 -12.45
CA TYR A 62 -5.01 19.57 -12.33
C TYR A 62 -5.32 19.20 -10.89
N ASN A 63 -6.19 19.96 -10.23
CA ASN A 63 -6.54 19.75 -8.82
C ASN A 63 -8.03 19.43 -8.69
N ILE A 64 -8.37 18.48 -7.83
CA ILE A 64 -9.75 18.10 -7.53
C ILE A 64 -9.95 17.87 -6.03
N GLY A 65 -11.16 18.14 -5.54
CA GLY A 65 -11.56 17.91 -4.16
C GLY A 65 -11.95 19.18 -3.41
N GLU A 66 -12.69 18.99 -2.32
CA GLU A 66 -13.38 20.05 -1.58
C GLU A 66 -12.43 21.17 -1.09
N VAL A 67 -11.19 20.82 -0.73
CA VAL A 67 -10.19 21.81 -0.28
C VAL A 67 -9.79 22.75 -1.41
N TYR A 68 -9.48 22.21 -2.59
CA TYR A 68 -9.12 23.02 -3.76
C TYR A 68 -10.31 23.82 -4.29
N GLU A 69 -11.53 23.29 -4.16
CA GLU A 69 -12.75 24.02 -4.51
C GLU A 69 -12.96 25.22 -3.58
N ALA A 70 -12.81 25.02 -2.27
CA ALA A 70 -12.92 26.08 -1.26
C ALA A 70 -11.85 27.18 -1.44
N GLU A 71 -10.64 26.80 -1.86
CA GLU A 71 -9.54 27.74 -2.15
C GLU A 71 -9.63 28.39 -3.54
N GLY A 72 -10.57 27.95 -4.39
CA GLY A 72 -10.71 28.44 -5.77
C GLY A 72 -9.56 28.01 -6.69
N THR A 73 -8.88 26.91 -6.36
CA THR A 73 -7.72 26.37 -7.09
C THR A 73 -8.00 25.00 -7.74
N ALA A 74 -9.25 24.53 -7.68
CA ALA A 74 -9.71 23.34 -8.36
C ALA A 74 -9.77 23.53 -9.89
N GLY A 75 -9.61 22.43 -10.62
CA GLY A 75 -9.57 22.39 -12.08
C GLY A 75 -8.14 22.49 -12.63
N PHE A 76 -8.04 22.76 -13.93
CA PHE A 76 -6.76 22.90 -14.60
C PHE A 76 -6.16 24.28 -14.41
N SER A 77 -4.85 24.32 -14.20
CA SER A 77 -4.05 25.53 -14.12
C SER A 77 -2.86 25.42 -15.06
N PHE A 78 -2.67 26.41 -15.92
CA PHE A 78 -1.49 26.52 -16.78
C PHE A 78 -0.39 27.34 -16.09
N SER A 79 0.82 26.81 -16.06
CA SER A 79 1.99 27.52 -15.53
C SER A 79 2.58 28.40 -16.62
N SER A 80 2.37 29.71 -16.54
CA SER A 80 2.87 30.67 -17.54
C SER A 80 4.40 30.82 -17.55
N ARG A 81 5.07 30.27 -16.55
CA ARG A 81 6.52 30.19 -16.49
C ARG A 81 6.97 28.74 -16.53
N LEU A 82 7.84 28.42 -17.49
CA LEU A 82 8.57 27.14 -17.61
C LEU A 82 9.68 27.07 -16.54
N ASP A 83 9.35 27.38 -15.30
CA ASP A 83 10.32 27.69 -14.25
C ASP A 83 11.07 26.45 -13.73
N SER A 84 10.59 25.23 -14.00
CA SER A 84 11.26 24.00 -13.59
C SER A 84 11.37 22.97 -14.71
N ILE A 85 12.63 22.61 -15.00
CA ILE A 85 12.97 21.38 -15.71
C ILE A 85 13.15 20.30 -14.66
N GLU A 86 12.44 19.19 -14.87
CA GLU A 86 12.35 18.08 -13.96
C GLU A 86 12.87 16.83 -14.64
N LYS A 87 13.53 15.97 -13.87
CA LYS A 87 14.11 14.72 -14.37
C LYS A 87 13.21 13.54 -14.03
N PHE A 88 13.01 12.67 -15.01
CA PHE A 88 12.22 11.46 -14.86
C PHE A 88 12.99 10.25 -15.40
N PHE A 89 12.70 9.07 -14.86
CA PHE A 89 13.17 7.81 -15.41
C PHE A 89 12.09 7.25 -16.36
N PRO A 90 12.43 6.90 -17.61
CA PRO A 90 11.48 6.33 -18.54
C PRO A 90 11.12 4.89 -18.12
N LEU A 91 9.81 4.61 -18.01
CA LEU A 91 9.27 3.27 -17.76
C LEU A 91 8.76 2.61 -19.05
N SER A 92 8.24 3.41 -19.97
CA SER A 92 7.83 3.04 -21.32
C SER A 92 7.92 4.27 -22.25
N SER A 93 7.49 4.14 -23.50
CA SER A 93 7.45 5.25 -24.47
C SER A 93 6.57 6.43 -24.04
N ASN A 94 5.64 6.22 -23.11
CA ASN A 94 4.64 7.20 -22.68
C ASN A 94 4.48 7.28 -21.15
N LYS A 95 5.32 6.59 -20.39
CA LYS A 95 5.29 6.61 -18.93
C LYS A 95 6.69 6.89 -18.42
N ALA A 96 6.78 7.86 -17.53
CA ALA A 96 8.01 8.20 -16.84
C ALA A 96 7.68 8.47 -15.37
N THR A 97 8.66 8.30 -14.49
CA THR A 97 8.48 8.49 -13.05
C THR A 97 9.66 9.23 -12.46
N ARG A 98 9.43 10.15 -11.52
CA ARG A 98 10.55 10.70 -10.73
C ARG A 98 11.12 9.68 -9.76
N ASN A 99 10.27 8.75 -9.36
CA ASN A 99 10.57 7.71 -8.40
C ASN A 99 10.58 6.36 -9.11
N LEU A 100 11.76 5.80 -9.36
CA LEU A 100 11.89 4.40 -9.78
C LEU A 100 11.38 3.50 -8.63
N GLU A 101 10.07 3.22 -8.63
CA GLU A 101 9.49 2.24 -7.73
C GLU A 101 9.89 0.80 -8.12
N ILE A 102 10.59 0.60 -9.24
CA ILE A 102 11.05 -0.71 -9.73
C ILE A 102 12.54 -0.65 -10.09
N GLY A 103 13.30 -1.66 -9.65
CA GLY A 103 14.77 -1.67 -9.64
C GLY A 103 15.42 -1.68 -11.02
N TYR A 104 16.29 -0.70 -11.26
CA TYR A 104 17.34 -0.80 -12.26
C TYR A 104 18.67 -1.07 -11.54
N ARG A 105 19.35 -2.17 -11.91
CA ARG A 105 20.71 -2.49 -11.48
C ARG A 105 21.67 -2.20 -12.64
N SER A 106 22.50 -1.18 -12.51
CA SER A 106 23.69 -1.04 -13.37
C SER A 106 24.84 -1.86 -12.78
N PRO A 107 25.43 -2.82 -13.52
CA PRO A 107 26.59 -3.57 -13.07
C PRO A 107 27.87 -2.85 -13.51
N TRP A 108 28.48 -2.10 -12.58
CA TRP A 108 29.88 -1.58 -12.61
C TRP A 108 30.13 -0.34 -13.51
N LEU A 109 30.95 0.67 -13.18
CA LEU A 109 32.24 0.76 -12.47
C LEU A 109 32.45 2.10 -11.72
N GLY A 110 33.15 2.05 -10.57
CA GLY A 110 34.12 3.09 -10.15
C GLY A 110 33.70 4.07 -9.03
N GLY A 111 33.86 3.67 -7.77
CA GLY A 111 33.43 4.47 -6.61
C GLY A 111 34.32 5.66 -6.19
N SER A 112 33.67 6.59 -5.48
CA SER A 112 34.20 7.48 -4.42
C SER A 112 33.04 7.67 -3.41
N CYS A 113 33.00 6.93 -2.29
CA CYS A 113 33.71 7.09 -0.99
C CYS A 113 33.13 8.14 -0.03
N ALA A 114 32.28 9.06 -0.48
CA ALA A 114 31.81 10.13 0.41
C ALA A 114 30.43 9.88 1.05
N PHE A 115 29.44 9.28 0.36
CA PHE A 115 28.11 9.09 0.97
C PHE A 115 27.27 7.97 0.31
N SER A 116 26.52 7.26 1.16
CA SER A 116 25.31 6.48 0.90
C SER A 116 24.26 7.00 1.89
N SER A 117 22.96 7.11 1.56
CA SER A 117 21.98 7.59 2.56
C SER A 117 20.53 7.14 2.34
N ILE A 118 20.36 5.88 1.86
CA ILE A 118 19.18 4.99 1.92
C ILE A 118 17.82 5.65 2.27
N PRO A 119 16.90 5.88 1.32
CA PRO A 119 15.48 5.89 1.66
C PRO A 119 15.11 4.45 2.08
N PHE A 120 14.56 4.26 3.29
CA PHE A 120 14.00 2.98 3.69
C PHE A 120 12.80 2.68 2.78
N LYS A 121 13.06 2.01 1.66
CA LYS A 121 12.01 1.49 0.79
C LYS A 121 11.45 0.27 1.51
N ARG A 122 10.34 0.48 2.20
CA ARG A 122 9.68 -0.59 2.94
C ARG A 122 8.85 -1.43 2.00
N TRP A 123 9.17 -2.72 1.94
CA TRP A 123 8.49 -3.71 1.14
C TRP A 123 7.32 -4.27 1.95
N TRP A 124 6.12 -4.28 1.40
CA TRP A 124 5.04 -5.07 1.96
C TRP A 124 5.48 -6.54 1.96
N VAL A 125 5.52 -7.15 3.14
CA VAL A 125 5.70 -8.58 3.22
C VAL A 125 4.38 -9.24 2.83
N ASP A 126 4.46 -10.17 1.89
CA ASP A 126 3.36 -11.05 1.47
C ASP A 126 2.98 -12.07 2.55
N SER A 127 3.93 -12.37 3.43
CA SER A 127 3.74 -13.28 4.55
C SER A 127 4.65 -12.94 5.73
N PHE A 128 4.20 -13.28 6.95
CA PHE A 128 5.05 -13.17 8.13
C PHE A 128 6.30 -14.06 8.06
N LYS A 129 6.25 -15.18 7.32
CA LYS A 129 7.41 -16.05 7.10
C LYS A 129 8.55 -15.32 6.39
N THR A 130 8.19 -14.46 5.43
CA THR A 130 9.15 -13.59 4.74
C THR A 130 9.85 -12.65 5.72
N LEU A 131 9.13 -12.11 6.70
CA LEU A 131 9.72 -11.29 7.76
C LEU A 131 10.64 -12.13 8.68
N CYS A 132 10.22 -13.33 9.09
CA CYS A 132 11.04 -14.22 9.91
C CYS A 132 12.36 -14.63 9.24
N ALA A 133 12.36 -14.85 7.92
CA ALA A 133 13.54 -15.26 7.19
C ALA A 133 14.57 -14.12 7.05
N ASN A 134 14.09 -12.87 6.92
CA ASN A 134 14.94 -11.74 6.54
C ASN A 134 15.24 -10.75 7.69
N ALA A 135 14.40 -10.71 8.73
CA ALA A 135 14.56 -9.87 9.92
C ALA A 135 14.08 -10.61 11.19
N PRO A 136 14.75 -11.72 11.60
CA PRO A 136 14.24 -12.62 12.64
C PRO A 136 14.06 -11.97 14.01
N ALA A 137 14.97 -11.08 14.43
CA ALA A 137 14.86 -10.40 15.72
C ALA A 137 13.64 -9.47 15.79
N GLN A 138 13.39 -8.70 14.72
CA GLN A 138 12.21 -7.84 14.63
C GLN A 138 10.93 -8.64 14.45
N ALA A 139 10.98 -9.76 13.70
CA ALA A 139 9.87 -10.69 13.59
C ALA A 139 9.45 -11.23 14.96
N GLU A 140 10.40 -11.57 15.84
CA GLU A 140 10.11 -12.03 17.19
C GLU A 140 9.41 -10.96 18.04
N LEU A 141 9.85 -9.70 17.96
CA LEU A 141 9.21 -8.56 18.65
C LEU A 141 7.78 -8.33 18.15
N VAL A 142 7.60 -8.27 16.83
CA VAL A 142 6.28 -8.09 16.19
C VAL A 142 5.36 -9.26 16.53
N GLY A 143 5.88 -10.49 16.46
CA GLY A 143 5.13 -11.70 16.77
C GLY A 143 4.67 -11.75 18.23
N SER A 144 5.56 -11.41 19.16
CA SER A 144 5.24 -11.35 20.60
C SER A 144 4.18 -10.29 20.91
N PHE A 145 4.31 -9.10 20.31
CA PHE A 145 3.34 -8.01 20.48
C PHE A 145 1.96 -8.39 19.94
N LEU A 146 1.88 -8.82 18.68
CA LEU A 146 0.59 -9.16 18.05
C LEU A 146 -0.07 -10.38 18.70
N THR A 147 0.71 -11.37 19.13
CA THR A 147 0.21 -12.53 19.89
C THR A 147 -0.47 -12.09 21.16
N ARG A 148 0.19 -11.24 21.96
CA ARG A 148 -0.35 -10.72 23.22
C ARG A 148 -1.66 -9.93 22.99
N GLU A 149 -1.71 -9.08 21.97
CA GLU A 149 -2.93 -8.32 21.66
C GLU A 149 -4.09 -9.24 21.26
N ILE A 150 -3.83 -10.28 20.47
CA ILE A 150 -4.83 -11.28 20.09
C ILE A 150 -5.29 -12.08 21.31
N GLU A 151 -4.38 -12.47 22.20
CA GLU A 151 -4.70 -13.19 23.45
C GLU A 151 -5.59 -12.37 24.39
N VAL A 152 -5.31 -11.06 24.53
CA VAL A 152 -6.15 -10.16 25.34
C VAL A 152 -7.57 -10.07 24.77
N LEU A 153 -7.70 -9.96 23.44
CA LEU A 153 -9.01 -9.96 22.78
C LEU A 153 -9.72 -11.30 22.91
N ALA A 154 -9.00 -12.42 22.75
CA ALA A 154 -9.53 -13.75 22.90
C ALA A 154 -10.00 -14.04 24.33
N GLU A 155 -9.23 -13.62 25.35
CA GLU A 155 -9.60 -13.78 26.76
C GLU A 155 -10.83 -12.94 27.11
N LYS A 156 -10.93 -11.72 26.58
CA LYS A 156 -12.13 -10.88 26.75
C LYS A 156 -13.35 -11.53 26.10
N ALA A 157 -13.21 -12.07 24.88
CA ALA A 157 -14.26 -12.79 24.21
C ALA A 157 -14.68 -14.04 25.01
N ARG A 158 -13.73 -14.81 25.54
CA ARG A 158 -14.00 -15.98 26.41
C ARG A 158 -14.79 -15.58 27.66
N LYS A 159 -14.38 -14.53 28.37
CA LYS A 159 -15.07 -14.03 29.57
C LYS A 159 -16.51 -13.60 29.28
N ASN A 160 -16.74 -13.03 28.09
CA ASN A 160 -18.06 -12.58 27.65
C ASN A 160 -18.88 -13.68 26.95
N ASN A 161 -18.30 -14.87 26.73
CA ASN A 161 -18.86 -15.94 25.90
C ASN A 161 -19.20 -15.50 24.45
N ASP A 162 -18.44 -14.54 23.92
CA ASP A 162 -18.61 -14.02 22.56
C ASP A 162 -18.14 -15.05 21.51
N LYS A 163 -18.69 -14.96 20.29
CA LYS A 163 -18.27 -15.79 19.15
C LYS A 163 -16.82 -15.50 18.75
N SER A 164 -16.12 -16.51 18.23
CA SER A 164 -14.75 -16.40 17.72
C SER A 164 -14.55 -15.24 16.73
N GLY A 165 -15.53 -14.99 15.85
CA GLY A 165 -15.52 -13.86 14.91
C GLY A 165 -15.53 -12.46 15.56
N SER A 166 -15.97 -12.35 16.82
CA SER A 166 -15.89 -11.10 17.60
C SER A 166 -14.44 -10.68 17.83
N VAL A 167 -13.53 -11.65 18.02
CA VAL A 167 -12.10 -11.38 18.20
C VAL A 167 -11.52 -10.72 16.95
N TYR A 168 -11.84 -11.25 15.76
CA TYR A 168 -11.43 -10.66 14.49
C TYR A 168 -12.02 -9.26 14.30
N LYS A 169 -13.32 -9.08 14.57
CA LYS A 169 -13.97 -7.76 14.47
C LYS A 169 -13.28 -6.72 15.36
N ARG A 170 -13.01 -7.06 16.62
CA ARG A 170 -12.30 -6.17 17.56
C ARG A 170 -10.84 -5.94 17.18
N PHE A 171 -10.20 -6.92 16.53
CA PHE A 171 -8.86 -6.77 15.98
C PHE A 171 -8.84 -5.77 14.83
N VAL A 172 -9.80 -5.86 13.89
CA VAL A 172 -9.97 -4.90 12.79
C VAL A 172 -10.30 -3.50 13.29
N GLU A 173 -11.12 -3.36 14.34
CA GLU A 173 -11.38 -2.05 14.97
C GLU A 173 -10.10 -1.38 15.53
N ARG A 174 -9.06 -2.16 15.83
CA ARG A 174 -7.76 -1.66 16.34
C ARG A 174 -6.67 -1.66 15.26
N PHE A 175 -7.04 -1.87 14.00
CA PHE A 175 -6.09 -2.15 12.94
C PHE A 175 -5.11 -1.01 12.66
N GLU A 176 -5.59 0.24 12.69
CA GLU A 176 -4.75 1.43 12.52
C GLU A 176 -3.69 1.53 13.62
N TYR A 177 -4.10 1.35 14.89
CA TYR A 177 -3.19 1.33 16.04
C TYR A 177 -2.14 0.22 15.91
N LEU A 178 -2.56 -1.00 15.58
CA LEU A 178 -1.66 -2.14 15.44
C LEU A 178 -0.67 -1.93 14.28
N SER A 179 -1.15 -1.41 13.15
CA SER A 179 -0.32 -1.12 11.98
C SER A 179 0.69 -0.02 12.26
N LEU A 180 0.31 1.02 13.00
CA LEU A 180 1.21 2.08 13.42
C LEU A 180 2.30 1.55 14.35
N ARG A 181 1.94 0.78 15.39
CA ARG A 181 2.91 0.18 16.32
C ARG A 181 3.88 -0.78 15.62
N VAL A 182 3.36 -1.71 14.84
CA VAL A 182 4.15 -2.70 14.09
C VAL A 182 5.12 -2.01 13.15
N ASN A 183 4.62 -1.09 12.32
CA ASN A 183 5.44 -0.51 11.28
C ASN A 183 6.31 0.64 11.82
N GLN A 184 5.84 1.50 12.70
CA GLN A 184 6.63 2.67 13.12
C GLN A 184 7.53 2.41 14.34
N GLU A 185 7.25 1.40 15.17
CA GLU A 185 8.08 1.13 16.36
C GLU A 185 8.92 -0.13 16.24
N PHE A 186 8.38 -1.22 15.68
CA PHE A 186 9.09 -2.51 15.67
C PHE A 186 9.86 -2.77 14.38
N LEU A 187 9.40 -2.22 13.26
CA LEU A 187 10.01 -2.43 11.95
C LEU A 187 10.79 -1.21 11.46
N ASP A 188 10.88 -0.13 12.23
CA ASP A 188 11.47 1.18 11.88
C ASP A 188 12.84 1.09 11.21
N SER A 189 13.66 0.17 11.71
CA SER A 189 15.02 -0.15 11.34
C SER A 189 15.11 -1.17 10.20
N THR A 190 13.98 -1.66 9.70
CA THR A 190 13.89 -2.67 8.64
C THR A 190 13.28 -2.09 7.37
N SER A 191 13.59 -2.74 6.25
CA SER A 191 12.96 -2.45 4.97
C SER A 191 11.61 -3.14 4.81
N TYR A 192 10.89 -3.53 5.87
CA TYR A 192 9.65 -4.31 5.75
C TYR A 192 8.45 -3.55 6.35
N ILE A 193 7.30 -3.65 5.68
CA ILE A 193 5.99 -3.31 6.23
C ILE A 193 5.19 -4.60 6.34
N LEU A 194 4.60 -4.83 7.51
CA LEU A 194 3.69 -5.93 7.77
C LEU A 194 2.28 -5.41 7.93
N HIS A 195 1.34 -6.02 7.21
CA HIS A 195 -0.09 -5.89 7.46
C HIS A 195 -0.45 -6.84 8.61
N PRO A 196 -0.87 -6.37 9.81
CA PRO A 196 -1.13 -7.24 10.96
C PRO A 196 -2.13 -8.38 10.72
N GLU A 197 -3.01 -8.25 9.75
CA GLU A 197 -3.97 -9.30 9.36
C GLU A 197 -3.26 -10.56 8.83
N LEU A 198 -2.12 -10.39 8.14
CA LEU A 198 -1.31 -11.53 7.67
C LEU A 198 -0.80 -12.37 8.84
N PHE A 199 -0.53 -11.73 9.98
CA PHE A 199 -0.16 -12.42 11.20
C PHE A 199 -1.38 -13.09 11.85
N PHE A 200 -2.51 -12.38 11.95
CA PHE A 200 -3.76 -12.91 12.51
C PHE A 200 -4.17 -14.22 11.82
N ASN A 201 -4.12 -14.27 10.49
CA ASN A 201 -4.48 -15.45 9.72
C ASN A 201 -3.62 -16.69 10.00
N ILE A 202 -2.38 -16.50 10.48
CA ILE A 202 -1.47 -17.60 10.83
C ILE A 202 -1.79 -18.14 12.22
N VAL A 203 -2.08 -17.27 13.18
CA VAL A 203 -2.17 -17.64 14.61
C VAL A 203 -3.60 -17.83 15.11
N SER A 204 -4.61 -17.35 14.38
CA SER A 204 -6.02 -17.34 14.79
C SER A 204 -6.52 -18.74 15.17
N ASN A 205 -6.16 -19.76 14.39
CA ASN A 205 -6.55 -21.14 14.64
C ASN A 205 -6.04 -21.70 15.99
N ASN A 206 -4.93 -21.18 16.50
CA ASN A 206 -4.34 -21.65 17.76
C ASN A 206 -4.75 -20.79 18.96
N LEU A 207 -4.96 -19.49 18.77
CA LEU A 207 -5.20 -18.53 19.85
C LEU A 207 -6.68 -18.20 20.07
N VAL A 208 -7.51 -18.33 19.03
CA VAL A 208 -8.95 -18.01 19.09
C VAL A 208 -9.74 -19.29 19.24
N SER A 209 -10.28 -19.51 20.44
CA SER A 209 -11.13 -20.67 20.70
C SER A 209 -12.58 -20.39 20.31
N LEU A 210 -13.23 -21.39 19.74
CA LEU A 210 -14.67 -21.39 19.53
C LEU A 210 -15.41 -21.33 20.87
N ASN A 211 -16.49 -20.57 20.94
CA ASN A 211 -17.35 -20.60 22.12
C ASN A 211 -18.24 -21.86 22.15
N GLU A 212 -18.95 -22.09 23.25
CA GLU A 212 -19.78 -23.30 23.42
C GLU A 212 -20.92 -23.39 22.40
N GLN A 213 -21.44 -22.25 21.92
CA GLN A 213 -22.45 -22.22 20.88
C GLN A 213 -21.86 -22.67 19.53
N GLU A 214 -20.71 -22.12 19.13
CA GLU A 214 -20.00 -22.47 17.90
C GLU A 214 -19.56 -23.93 17.90
N LYS A 215 -19.09 -24.46 19.04
CA LYS A 215 -18.78 -25.88 19.19
C LYS A 215 -20.00 -26.77 18.95
N ARG A 216 -21.16 -26.42 19.51
CA ARG A 216 -22.41 -27.17 19.27
C ARG A 216 -22.87 -27.08 17.82
N GLU A 217 -22.79 -25.90 17.20
CA GLU A 217 -23.13 -25.69 15.79
C GLU A 217 -22.23 -26.53 14.87
N LEU A 218 -20.91 -26.56 15.13
CA LEU A 218 -19.94 -27.39 14.41
C LEU A 218 -20.19 -28.89 14.61
N MET A 219 -20.43 -29.36 15.84
CA MET A 219 -20.76 -30.77 16.09
C MET A 219 -22.07 -31.18 15.41
N ASN A 220 -23.09 -30.31 15.40
CA ASN A 220 -24.35 -30.54 14.71
C ASN A 220 -24.23 -30.51 13.18
N LYS A 221 -23.26 -29.77 12.65
CA LYS A 221 -22.93 -29.78 11.21
C LYS A 221 -22.17 -31.05 10.83
N ALA A 222 -21.12 -31.39 11.56
CA ALA A 222 -20.36 -32.63 11.36
C ALA A 222 -21.24 -33.89 11.49
N ARG A 223 -22.18 -33.90 12.44
CA ARG A 223 -23.20 -34.98 12.55
C ARG A 223 -24.16 -35.03 11.36
N ARG A 224 -24.52 -33.89 10.78
CA ARG A 224 -25.38 -33.86 9.58
C ARG A 224 -24.62 -34.32 8.34
N ASP A 225 -23.38 -33.90 8.18
CA ASP A 225 -22.53 -34.27 7.05
C ASP A 225 -22.17 -35.77 7.11
N SER A 226 -21.86 -36.31 8.28
CA SER A 226 -21.69 -37.77 8.47
C SER A 226 -22.97 -38.58 8.30
N HIS A 227 -24.16 -37.97 8.42
CA HIS A 227 -25.43 -38.65 8.14
C HIS A 227 -25.72 -38.77 6.63
N PHE A 228 -25.02 -38.00 5.80
CA PHE A 228 -25.07 -38.08 4.33
C PHE A 228 -24.09 -39.10 3.74
N ASP A 229 -23.08 -39.53 4.51
CA ASP A 229 -22.12 -40.59 4.14
C ASP A 229 -22.56 -41.98 4.60
N ASP A 230 -23.82 -42.15 5.04
CA ASP A 230 -24.38 -43.48 5.33
C ASP A 230 -24.73 -44.18 4.00
N PRO A 231 -23.99 -45.23 3.57
CA PRO A 231 -24.22 -45.89 2.28
C PRO A 231 -25.58 -46.57 2.19
N LEU A 232 -26.26 -46.74 3.33
CA LEU A 232 -27.53 -47.46 3.45
C LEU A 232 -28.77 -46.59 3.19
N LYS A 233 -28.65 -45.26 3.06
CA LYS A 233 -29.79 -44.37 2.73
C LYS A 233 -30.00 -44.10 1.24
N LYS A 234 -29.20 -44.69 0.34
CA LYS A 234 -29.38 -44.55 -1.12
C LYS A 234 -30.37 -45.53 -1.74
N TRP A 235 -30.92 -46.43 -0.94
CA TRP A 235 -31.96 -47.35 -1.36
C TRP A 235 -33.09 -47.22 -0.35
N TRP A 236 -34.32 -47.42 -0.79
CA TRP A 236 -35.61 -47.11 -0.15
C TRP A 236 -36.16 -45.73 -0.54
#